data_AF-A0A357XRU0-F1
#
_entry.id   AF-A0A357XRU0-F1
#
_cell.length_a   1.000
_cell.length_b   1.000
_cell.length_c   1.000
_cell.angle_alpha   90.00
_cell.angle_beta   90.00
_cell.angle_gamma   90.00
#
_symmetry.space_group_name_H-M   'P 1'
#
loop_
_entity.id
_entity.type
_entity.pdbx_description
1 polymer ?
#
loop_
_entity_poly.entity_id
_entity_poly.type
_entity_poly.pdbx_seq_one_letter_code
_entity_poly.pdbx_strand_id
1 'polypeptide(L)'
;MSGKGKFVVDDGVFKIRADGGLAVFDGAGVCLECCGCEPYTLATFTASDYATWDLSEYRGDGVAAPKRYWRLTNNYTGYVPVQRGCVDQNGRLVGLPEATSTTTYKYTWVFRLEIGCKDGSYIKFPTGTESASYYNC
;
A
#
# COMPACT_ATOMS: atom_id res chain seq x y z
N MET A 1 30.80 7.64 16.12
CA MET A 1 31.14 8.22 14.79
C MET A 1 30.00 9.16 14.41
N SER A 2 30.26 10.45 14.24
CA SER A 2 29.24 11.46 13.87
C SER A 2 29.61 12.02 12.50
N GLY A 3 28.92 11.57 11.46
CA GLY A 3 29.03 12.13 10.11
C GLY A 3 28.08 13.30 9.93
N LYS A 4 28.53 14.39 9.31
CA LYS A 4 27.66 15.50 8.93
C LYS A 4 26.94 15.13 7.62
N GLY A 5 25.61 15.03 7.67
CA GLY A 5 24.76 14.91 6.49
C GLY A 5 24.31 16.30 6.01
N LYS A 6 24.29 16.52 4.70
CA LYS A 6 23.69 17.70 4.06
C LYS A 6 22.46 17.22 3.30
N PHE A 7 21.30 17.80 3.59
CA PHE A 7 20.08 17.61 2.80
C PHE A 7 19.77 18.94 2.11
N VAL A 8 19.54 18.90 0.80
CA VAL A 8 19.13 20.07 0.01
C VAL A 8 17.72 19.77 -0.48
N VAL A 9 16.82 20.72 -0.27
CA VAL A 9 15.45 20.69 -0.79
C VAL A 9 15.28 21.97 -1.58
N ASP A 10 15.05 21.83 -2.88
CA ASP A 10 14.95 22.97 -3.80
C ASP A 10 13.58 23.66 -3.66
N ASP A 11 12.49 22.88 -3.49
CA ASP A 11 11.14 23.36 -3.21
C ASP A 11 10.44 22.43 -2.20
N GLY A 12 10.05 22.95 -1.02
CA GLY A 12 9.28 22.21 0.00
C GLY A 12 9.48 22.68 1.44
N VAL A 13 8.59 22.26 2.34
CA VAL A 13 8.61 22.53 3.78
C VAL A 13 8.91 21.24 4.54
N PHE A 14 9.98 21.24 5.34
CA PHE A 14 10.24 20.17 6.30
C PHE A 14 9.27 20.24 7.47
N LYS A 15 8.63 19.11 7.82
CA LYS A 15 7.91 18.97 9.08
C LYS A 15 8.25 17.67 9.79
N ILE A 16 8.21 17.72 11.11
CA ILE A 16 8.23 16.53 11.97
C ILE A 16 6.80 16.01 12.03
N ARG A 17 6.62 14.74 11.68
CA ARG A 17 5.36 14.00 11.76
C ARG A 17 4.99 13.74 13.22
N ALA A 18 3.72 13.45 13.47
CA ALA A 18 3.22 13.16 14.82
C ALA A 18 3.88 11.91 15.46
N ASP A 19 4.42 11.02 14.64
CA ASP A 19 5.19 9.83 15.08
C ASP A 19 6.69 10.12 15.28
N GLY A 20 7.12 11.37 15.14
CA GLY A 20 8.51 11.79 15.31
C GLY A 20 9.38 11.66 14.06
N GLY A 21 8.85 11.15 12.93
CA GLY A 21 9.60 11.06 11.69
C GLY A 21 9.66 12.36 10.89
N LEU A 22 10.65 12.52 10.01
CA LEU A 22 10.78 13.71 9.16
C LEU A 22 10.07 13.52 7.80
N ALA A 23 9.51 14.59 7.23
CA ALA A 23 8.73 14.57 5.98
C ALA A 23 8.85 15.90 5.21
N VAL A 24 8.74 15.87 3.86
CA VAL A 24 8.77 17.05 2.98
C VAL A 24 7.39 17.32 2.38
N PHE A 25 6.87 18.53 2.59
CA PHE A 25 5.56 18.97 2.13
C PHE A 25 5.71 20.05 1.06
N ASP A 26 4.71 20.23 0.21
CA ASP A 26 4.61 21.39 -0.68
C ASP A 26 4.16 22.64 0.09
N GLY A 27 4.10 23.77 -0.63
CA GLY A 27 3.63 25.05 -0.09
C GLY A 27 2.17 25.06 0.36
N ALA A 28 1.35 24.09 -0.07
CA ALA A 28 -0.02 23.90 0.41
C ALA A 28 -0.08 22.98 1.65
N GLY A 29 1.06 22.50 2.13
CA GLY A 29 1.15 21.56 3.25
C GLY A 29 0.76 20.13 2.88
N VAL A 30 0.73 19.80 1.59
CA VAL A 30 0.50 18.46 1.08
C VAL A 30 1.85 17.76 0.94
N CYS A 31 1.96 16.57 1.49
CA CYS A 31 3.18 15.80 1.35
C CYS A 31 3.44 15.46 -0.14
N LEU A 32 4.64 15.76 -0.64
CA LEU A 32 5.05 15.60 -2.05
C LEU A 32 5.40 14.15 -2.42
N GLU A 33 5.89 13.37 -1.48
CA GLU A 33 6.20 11.94 -1.63
C GLU A 33 5.76 11.20 -0.36
N CYS A 34 4.72 10.35 -0.40
CA CYS A 34 4.30 9.40 0.64
C CYS A 34 5.06 9.50 1.99
N CYS A 35 4.92 10.62 2.70
CA CYS A 35 5.94 11.03 3.64
C CYS A 35 5.76 10.22 4.91
N GLY A 36 6.64 9.25 5.11
CA GLY A 36 6.51 8.34 6.23
C GLY A 36 5.22 7.52 6.21
N CYS A 37 4.75 7.23 5.00
CA CYS A 37 3.75 6.21 4.85
C CYS A 37 4.47 4.88 5.07
N GLU A 38 4.37 4.33 6.27
CA GLU A 38 4.78 2.94 6.44
C GLU A 38 3.78 2.06 5.68
N PRO A 39 4.27 1.18 4.81
CA PRO A 39 3.40 0.19 4.20
C PRO A 39 2.84 -0.71 5.28
N TYR A 40 1.57 -1.08 5.17
CA TYR A 40 0.92 -1.93 6.17
C TYR A 40 -0.01 -2.94 5.51
N THR A 41 -0.28 -4.03 6.22
CA THR A 41 -1.31 -4.99 5.83
C THR A 41 -2.63 -4.48 6.38
N LEU A 42 -3.57 -4.14 5.50
CA LEU A 42 -4.91 -3.70 5.89
C LEU A 42 -5.73 -4.87 6.42
N ALA A 43 -5.66 -6.01 5.75
CA ALA A 43 -6.36 -7.21 6.16
C ALA A 43 -5.63 -8.48 5.72
N THR A 44 -5.84 -9.55 6.47
CA THR A 44 -5.33 -10.89 6.16
C THR A 44 -6.48 -11.88 6.23
N PHE A 45 -6.53 -12.80 5.27
CA PHE A 45 -7.50 -13.88 5.28
C PHE A 45 -6.78 -15.21 5.10
N THR A 46 -7.03 -16.13 6.02
CA THR A 46 -6.52 -17.50 5.94
C THR A 46 -7.64 -18.39 5.45
N ALA A 47 -7.43 -18.98 4.28
CA ALA A 47 -8.36 -19.85 3.59
C ALA A 47 -7.80 -21.27 3.55
N SER A 48 -8.64 -22.24 3.91
CA SER A 48 -8.50 -23.61 3.44
C SER A 48 -9.44 -23.85 2.25
N ASP A 49 -9.46 -25.09 1.74
CA ASP A 49 -10.20 -25.57 0.57
C ASP A 49 -11.48 -24.77 0.19
N TYR A 50 -11.50 -24.20 -1.02
CA TYR A 50 -12.66 -23.51 -1.64
C TYR A 50 -13.25 -22.33 -0.86
N ALA A 51 -12.47 -21.70 0.01
CA ALA A 51 -12.92 -20.50 0.69
C ALA A 51 -12.95 -19.29 -0.25
N THR A 52 -13.93 -18.43 0.00
CA THR A 52 -14.05 -17.11 -0.60
C THR A 52 -13.88 -16.05 0.48
N TRP A 53 -13.05 -15.07 0.20
CA TRP A 53 -12.91 -13.86 1.01
C TRP A 53 -13.81 -12.77 0.45
N ASP A 54 -14.84 -12.39 1.19
CA ASP A 54 -15.63 -11.18 0.93
C ASP A 54 -14.79 -9.93 1.28
N LEU A 55 -14.70 -9.01 0.32
CA LEU A 55 -13.93 -7.77 0.42
C LEU A 55 -14.84 -6.53 0.48
N SER A 56 -16.16 -6.71 0.57
CA SER A 56 -17.15 -5.62 0.55
C SER A 56 -16.86 -4.53 1.58
N GLU A 57 -16.42 -4.89 2.78
CA GLU A 57 -16.06 -3.96 3.86
C GLU A 57 -14.88 -3.03 3.51
N TYR A 58 -14.01 -3.41 2.56
CA TYR A 58 -12.85 -2.62 2.14
C TYR A 58 -13.12 -1.78 0.88
N ARG A 59 -14.35 -1.73 0.37
CA ARG A 59 -14.68 -0.99 -0.87
C ARG A 59 -15.23 0.42 -0.64
N GLY A 60 -15.40 0.81 0.62
CA GLY A 60 -15.91 2.13 1.02
C GLY A 60 -14.87 3.24 1.02
N ASP A 61 -15.32 4.44 1.37
CA ASP A 61 -14.46 5.60 1.59
C ASP A 61 -13.74 5.48 2.94
N GLY A 62 -12.57 6.12 3.07
CA GLY A 62 -11.79 6.17 4.31
C GLY A 62 -11.08 4.87 4.70
N VAL A 63 -11.11 3.84 3.84
CA VAL A 63 -10.50 2.53 4.13
C VAL A 63 -8.97 2.62 4.19
N ALA A 64 -8.37 3.47 3.36
CA ALA A 64 -6.93 3.75 3.40
C ALA A 64 -6.66 5.26 3.22
N ALA A 65 -5.45 5.70 3.56
CA ALA A 65 -5.07 7.08 3.33
C ALA A 65 -4.98 7.38 1.81
N PRO A 66 -5.44 8.55 1.34
CA PRO A 66 -5.34 8.97 -0.05
C PRO A 66 -3.91 8.97 -0.62
N LYS A 67 -3.80 8.97 -1.96
CA LYS A 67 -2.52 8.97 -2.70
C LYS A 67 -1.60 7.78 -2.36
N ARG A 68 -2.20 6.67 -1.98
CA ARG A 68 -1.53 5.38 -1.74
C ARG A 68 -1.87 4.38 -2.83
N TYR A 69 -1.28 3.21 -2.70
CA TYR A 69 -1.45 2.09 -3.62
C TYR A 69 -1.91 0.88 -2.84
N TRP A 70 -2.58 -0.03 -3.51
CA TRP A 70 -3.00 -1.28 -2.89
C TRP A 70 -2.70 -2.47 -3.77
N ARG A 71 -2.53 -3.61 -3.12
CA ARG A 71 -2.43 -4.90 -3.81
C ARG A 71 -3.05 -6.01 -2.98
N LEU A 72 -3.52 -7.03 -3.68
CA LEU A 72 -3.99 -8.28 -3.12
C LEU A 72 -2.96 -9.36 -3.51
N THR A 73 -2.37 -10.00 -2.52
CA THR A 73 -1.35 -11.06 -2.69
C THR A 73 -1.77 -12.33 -1.95
N ASN A 74 -1.11 -13.45 -2.26
CA ASN A 74 -1.21 -14.67 -1.45
C ASN A 74 0.12 -15.42 -1.39
N ASN A 75 0.30 -16.27 -0.38
CA ASN A 75 1.50 -17.09 -0.21
C ASN A 75 1.69 -18.16 -1.31
N TYR A 76 0.60 -18.64 -1.93
CA TYR A 76 0.65 -19.69 -2.95
C TYR A 76 1.36 -19.22 -4.23
N THR A 77 1.14 -17.96 -4.64
CA THR A 77 1.84 -17.34 -5.77
C THR A 77 3.20 -16.73 -5.38
N GLY A 78 3.71 -17.02 -4.17
CA GLY A 78 4.94 -16.41 -3.67
C GLY A 78 4.80 -14.91 -3.43
N TYR A 79 3.60 -14.45 -3.04
CA TYR A 79 3.24 -13.04 -2.85
C TYR A 79 3.28 -12.18 -4.12
N VAL A 80 3.25 -12.80 -5.30
CA VAL A 80 2.96 -12.09 -6.55
C VAL A 80 1.52 -11.56 -6.50
N PRO A 81 1.26 -10.28 -6.79
CA PRO A 81 -0.07 -9.71 -6.71
C PRO A 81 -1.02 -10.34 -7.72
N VAL A 82 -2.17 -10.79 -7.22
CA VAL A 82 -3.28 -11.22 -8.08
C VAL A 82 -4.06 -10.02 -8.59
N GLN A 83 -4.13 -8.95 -7.80
CA GLN A 83 -4.77 -7.68 -8.17
C GLN A 83 -4.06 -6.50 -7.50
N ARG A 84 -4.24 -5.31 -8.06
CA ARG A 84 -3.61 -4.07 -7.59
C ARG A 84 -4.35 -2.83 -8.10
N GLY A 85 -4.14 -1.69 -7.44
CA GLY A 85 -4.72 -0.42 -7.86
C GLY A 85 -4.31 0.76 -6.99
N CYS A 86 -5.01 1.87 -7.18
CA CYS A 86 -4.78 3.14 -6.51
C CYS A 86 -5.74 3.34 -5.34
N VAL A 87 -5.32 4.14 -4.36
CA VAL A 87 -6.23 4.69 -3.35
C VAL A 87 -6.58 6.12 -3.76
N ASP A 88 -7.86 6.38 -3.98
CA ASP A 88 -8.32 7.70 -4.43
C ASP A 88 -8.30 8.77 -3.32
N GLN A 89 -8.75 9.99 -3.66
CA GLN A 89 -8.78 11.12 -2.74
C GLN A 89 -9.69 10.93 -1.51
N ASN A 90 -10.67 10.03 -1.59
CA ASN A 90 -11.58 9.71 -0.49
C ASN A 90 -11.07 8.54 0.35
N GLY A 91 -9.92 7.95 0.00
CA GLY A 91 -9.38 6.81 0.70
C GLY A 91 -9.95 5.46 0.25
N ARG A 92 -10.59 5.42 -0.93
CA ARG A 92 -11.20 4.22 -1.48
C ARG A 92 -10.21 3.44 -2.34
N LEU A 93 -10.24 2.11 -2.22
CA LEU A 93 -9.44 1.18 -3.03
C LEU A 93 -10.07 1.01 -4.42
N VAL A 94 -9.61 1.80 -5.39
CA VAL A 94 -10.17 1.84 -6.74
C VAL A 94 -9.95 0.49 -7.43
N GLY A 95 -11.04 -0.10 -7.93
CA GLY A 95 -11.00 -1.37 -8.66
C GLY A 95 -10.92 -2.62 -7.78
N LEU A 96 -11.01 -2.49 -6.45
CA LEU A 96 -11.05 -3.66 -5.56
C LEU A 96 -12.29 -4.52 -5.88
N PRO A 97 -12.13 -5.84 -6.10
CA PRO A 97 -13.22 -6.74 -6.42
C PRO A 97 -14.08 -6.97 -5.18
N GLU A 98 -15.29 -7.48 -5.39
CA GLU A 98 -16.19 -7.81 -4.28
C GLU A 98 -15.68 -9.00 -3.46
N ALA A 99 -14.98 -9.93 -4.09
CA ALA A 99 -14.43 -11.10 -3.42
C ALA A 99 -13.22 -11.69 -4.17
N THR A 100 -12.49 -12.56 -3.48
CA THR A 100 -11.46 -13.45 -4.07
C THR A 100 -11.63 -14.86 -3.52
N SER A 101 -11.27 -15.90 -4.29
CA SER A 101 -11.47 -17.30 -3.89
C SER A 101 -10.23 -18.15 -4.10
N THR A 102 -10.08 -19.22 -3.32
CA THR A 102 -9.13 -20.30 -3.60
C THR A 102 -9.73 -21.28 -4.62
N THR A 103 -8.89 -21.91 -5.44
CA THR A 103 -9.34 -22.84 -6.50
C THR A 103 -8.76 -24.24 -6.37
N THR A 104 -7.94 -24.52 -5.36
CA THR A 104 -7.21 -25.78 -5.20
C THR A 104 -7.51 -26.44 -3.87
N TYR A 105 -7.60 -27.78 -3.89
CA TYR A 105 -7.64 -28.61 -2.69
C TYR A 105 -6.21 -28.80 -2.14
N LYS A 106 -6.06 -28.85 -0.82
CA LYS A 106 -4.88 -29.28 -0.03
C LYS A 106 -3.88 -28.21 0.42
N TYR A 107 -4.09 -26.94 0.13
CA TYR A 107 -3.18 -25.88 0.59
C TYR A 107 -3.91 -24.82 1.42
N THR A 108 -3.25 -24.37 2.47
CA THR A 108 -3.68 -23.17 3.21
C THR A 108 -3.17 -21.94 2.50
N TRP A 109 -4.09 -21.14 1.98
CA TRP A 109 -3.80 -19.86 1.35
C TRP A 109 -3.91 -18.75 2.38
N VAL A 110 -2.89 -17.89 2.44
CA VAL A 110 -2.89 -16.67 3.24
C VAL A 110 -2.93 -15.51 2.28
N PHE A 111 -4.10 -14.89 2.14
CA PHE A 111 -4.30 -13.67 1.36
C PHE A 111 -3.97 -12.45 2.21
N ARG A 112 -3.40 -11.42 1.57
CA ARG A 112 -3.12 -10.12 2.19
C ARG A 112 -3.62 -9.00 1.29
N LEU A 113 -4.42 -8.12 1.86
CA LEU A 113 -4.72 -6.82 1.27
C LEU A 113 -3.74 -5.82 1.88
N GLU A 114 -2.84 -5.29 1.06
CA GLU A 114 -1.73 -4.47 1.51
C GLU A 114 -1.82 -3.06 0.95
N ILE A 115 -1.42 -2.10 1.77
CA ILE A 115 -1.32 -0.69 1.39
C ILE A 115 0.14 -0.33 1.25
N GLY A 116 0.47 0.21 0.08
CA GLY A 116 1.82 0.53 -0.33
C GLY A 116 2.03 2.02 -0.56
N CYS A 117 3.31 2.37 -0.60
CA CYS A 117 3.79 3.75 -0.60
C CYS A 117 4.82 3.91 -1.70
N LYS A 118 4.66 4.93 -2.54
CA LYS A 118 5.60 5.18 -3.63
C LYS A 118 6.91 5.71 -3.08
N ASP A 119 8.01 5.15 -3.58
CA ASP A 119 9.39 5.52 -3.32
C ASP A 119 10.12 5.57 -4.67
N GLY A 120 10.23 6.77 -5.23
CA GLY A 120 10.73 6.99 -6.59
C GLY A 120 9.93 6.21 -7.66
N SER A 121 10.60 5.30 -8.37
CA SER A 121 10.02 4.47 -9.43
C SER A 121 9.33 3.20 -8.93
N TYR A 122 9.28 3.00 -7.62
CA TYR A 122 8.79 1.80 -6.98
C TYR A 122 7.70 2.09 -5.97
N ILE A 123 6.98 1.05 -5.57
CA ILE A 123 6.00 1.08 -4.48
C ILE A 123 6.42 0.03 -3.47
N LYS A 124 6.65 0.46 -2.23
CA LYS A 124 6.97 -0.38 -1.09
C LYS A 124 5.69 -0.90 -0.46
N PHE A 125 5.65 -2.19 -0.19
CA PHE A 125 4.60 -2.92 0.52
C PHE A 125 5.22 -3.76 1.66
N PRO A 126 4.43 -4.27 2.61
CA PRO A 126 4.97 -5.06 3.73
C PRO A 126 5.72 -6.32 3.28
N THR A 127 5.22 -6.99 2.23
CA THR A 127 5.79 -8.25 1.74
C THR A 127 6.66 -8.08 0.49
N GLY A 128 6.99 -6.85 0.08
CA GLY A 128 7.90 -6.63 -1.04
C GLY A 128 7.79 -5.28 -1.70
N THR A 129 8.39 -5.15 -2.89
CA THR A 129 8.41 -3.91 -3.66
C THR A 129 7.97 -4.19 -5.10
N GLU A 130 7.28 -3.25 -5.73
CA GLU A 130 6.87 -3.33 -7.13
C GLU A 130 7.23 -2.08 -7.91
N SER A 131 7.33 -2.17 -9.24
CA SER A 131 7.46 -0.98 -10.08
C SER A 131 6.15 -0.19 -10.04
N ALA A 132 6.26 1.14 -9.87
CA ALA A 132 5.12 2.04 -9.97
C ALA A 132 4.48 2.03 -11.37
N SER A 133 5.21 1.59 -12.40
CA SER A 133 4.69 1.48 -13.78
C SER A 133 3.55 0.46 -13.94
N TYR A 134 3.37 -0.47 -12.99
CA TYR A 134 2.24 -1.41 -12.98
C TYR A 134 0.93 -0.78 -12.52
N TYR A 135 0.95 0.48 -12.07
CA TYR A 135 -0.17 1.16 -11.47
C TYR A 135 -0.53 2.35 -12.36
N ASN A 136 -1.72 2.29 -12.96
CA ASN A 136 -2.29 3.41 -13.72
C ASN A 136 -3.03 4.34 -12.74
N CYS A 137 -2.23 5.06 -11.98
CA CYS A 137 -2.60 6.18 -11.10
C CYS A 137 -1.86 7.42 -11.63
#